data_AF-A0A162T7X0-F1
#
_entry.id   AF-A0A162T7X0-F1
#
_cell.length_a   1.000
_cell.length_b   1.000
_cell.length_c   1.000
_cell.angle_alpha   90.00
_cell.angle_beta   90.00
_cell.angle_gamma   90.00
#
_symmetry.space_group_name_H-M   'P 1'
#
loop_
_entity.id
_entity.type
_entity.pdbx_description
1 polymer ?
#
loop_
_entity_poly.entity_id
_entity_poly.type
_entity_poly.pdbx_seq_one_letter_code
_entity_poly.pdbx_strand_id
1 'polypeptide(L)'
;MSEVPHRFVESIRMVSRLVEKSLSTEWILENVERFESRVTGLTFESPVFGLKRGGYQWQLVMNLRDVCSSSLSLQLISSVSNRACVAYRFGIVNLDGDFEYEDHGQMNFELDVPRQNPTILFSWNQLKEKKQKLFVNDQLRIKCQITLLDYENVVV
;
A
#
# COMPACT_ATOMS: atom_id res chain seq x y z
N MET A 1 15.80 15.38 -30.64
CA MET A 1 15.96 14.00 -30.15
C MET A 1 15.16 13.93 -28.86
N SER A 2 14.03 13.23 -28.85
CA SER A 2 13.14 13.17 -27.68
C SER A 2 13.51 11.97 -26.82
N GLU A 3 13.86 12.22 -25.56
CA GLU A 3 14.09 11.18 -24.55
C GLU A 3 12.77 10.48 -24.26
N VAL A 4 12.71 9.19 -24.59
CA VAL A 4 11.61 8.32 -24.20
C VAL A 4 11.77 8.05 -22.70
N PRO A 5 10.79 8.40 -21.83
CA PRO A 5 10.88 8.07 -20.42
C PRO A 5 10.93 6.55 -20.31
N HIS A 6 12.05 6.03 -19.78
CA HIS A 6 12.21 4.62 -19.48
C HIS A 6 11.17 4.22 -18.44
N ARG A 7 10.05 3.65 -18.90
CA ARG A 7 9.11 2.93 -18.05
C ARG A 7 9.79 1.61 -17.69
N PHE A 8 10.50 1.61 -16.57
CA PHE A 8 11.02 0.38 -15.99
C PHE A 8 9.84 -0.46 -15.51
N VAL A 9 9.76 -1.70 -16.00
CA VAL A 9 8.74 -2.68 -15.59
C VAL A 9 9.37 -3.55 -14.51
N GLU A 10 9.08 -3.22 -13.26
CA GLU A 10 9.50 -4.00 -12.09
C GLU A 10 8.54 -5.16 -11.81
N SER A 11 9.07 -6.28 -11.31
CA SER A 11 8.29 -7.44 -10.88
C SER A 11 7.63 -7.17 -9.52
N ILE A 12 6.53 -6.42 -9.51
CA ILE A 12 5.73 -6.26 -8.30
C ILE A 12 4.78 -7.46 -8.17
N ARG A 13 4.88 -8.20 -7.07
CA ARG A 13 3.98 -9.31 -6.76
C ARG A 13 3.02 -8.96 -5.64
N MET A 14 1.80 -9.47 -5.76
CA MET A 14 0.74 -9.27 -4.79
C MET A 14 0.11 -10.61 -4.39
N VAL A 15 -0.04 -10.83 -3.09
CA VAL A 15 -0.68 -12.02 -2.53
C VAL A 15 -1.90 -11.57 -1.74
N SER A 16 -3.09 -12.03 -2.12
CA SER A 16 -4.34 -11.64 -1.45
C SER A 16 -5.14 -12.84 -0.95
N ARG A 17 -5.76 -12.69 0.22
CA ARG A 17 -6.70 -13.65 0.81
C ARG A 17 -7.98 -12.91 1.21
N LEU A 18 -9.11 -13.46 0.79
CA LEU A 18 -10.44 -12.95 1.09
C LEU A 18 -11.11 -13.78 2.18
N VAL A 19 -11.61 -13.11 3.21
CA VAL A 19 -12.54 -13.66 4.22
C VAL A 19 -13.80 -12.79 4.18
N GLU A 20 -14.98 -13.31 4.53
CA GLU A 20 -16.22 -12.53 4.42
C GLU A 20 -16.07 -11.16 5.09
N LYS A 21 -16.23 -10.09 4.28
CA LYS A 21 -16.08 -8.65 4.64
C LYS A 21 -14.66 -8.12 4.90
N SER A 22 -13.63 -8.96 4.88
CA SER A 22 -12.24 -8.53 5.10
C SER A 22 -11.29 -8.94 3.97
N LEU A 23 -10.50 -7.98 3.49
CA LEU A 23 -9.43 -8.17 2.52
C LEU A 23 -8.09 -8.09 3.23
N SER A 24 -7.24 -9.10 3.06
CA SER A 24 -5.84 -9.04 3.46
C SER A 24 -4.98 -9.18 2.20
N THR A 25 -4.06 -8.24 2.00
CA THR A 25 -3.11 -8.24 0.90
C THR A 25 -1.69 -8.01 1.40
N GLU A 26 -0.73 -8.62 0.71
CA GLU A 26 0.69 -8.37 0.87
C GLU A 26 1.25 -7.88 -0.46
N TRP A 27 1.89 -6.71 -0.41
CA TRP A 27 2.62 -6.08 -1.50
C TRP A 27 4.10 -6.21 -1.23
N ILE A 28 4.82 -6.82 -2.17
CA ILE A 28 6.25 -7.05 -2.04
C ILE A 28 6.98 -6.20 -3.07
N LEU A 29 7.81 -5.30 -2.57
CA LEU A 29 8.73 -4.51 -3.37
C LEU A 29 10.05 -5.25 -3.47
N GLU A 30 10.47 -5.53 -4.69
CA GLU A 30 11.69 -6.27 -4.98
C GLU A 30 12.76 -5.32 -5.49
N ASN A 31 14.03 -5.64 -5.22
CA ASN A 31 15.19 -4.88 -5.70
C ASN A 31 15.26 -3.44 -5.16
N VAL A 32 14.78 -3.20 -3.94
CA VAL A 32 14.65 -1.84 -3.39
C VAL A 32 16.03 -1.16 -3.26
N GLU A 33 17.07 -1.92 -2.98
CA GLU A 33 18.45 -1.43 -2.87
C GLU A 33 18.99 -0.84 -4.17
N ARG A 34 18.50 -1.28 -5.33
CA ARG A 34 18.90 -0.71 -6.64
C ARG A 34 18.56 0.77 -6.73
N PHE A 35 17.59 1.22 -5.95
CA PHE A 35 17.15 2.60 -5.92
C PHE A 35 17.88 3.43 -4.86
N GLU A 36 18.82 2.87 -4.08
CA GLU A 36 19.50 3.59 -3.00
C GLU A 36 20.14 4.92 -3.42
N SER A 37 20.65 5.01 -4.64
CA SER A 37 21.28 6.22 -5.18
C SER A 37 20.29 7.27 -5.72
N ARG A 38 19.01 6.91 -5.88
CA ARG A 38 17.94 7.73 -6.49
C ARG A 38 16.63 7.69 -5.71
N VAL A 39 16.62 7.13 -4.50
CA VAL A 39 15.38 6.77 -3.80
C VAL A 39 14.54 7.99 -3.46
N THR A 40 15.20 9.13 -3.24
CA THR A 40 14.53 10.37 -2.88
C THR A 40 13.64 10.85 -4.00
N GLY A 41 12.33 10.87 -3.73
CA GLY A 41 11.32 11.32 -4.67
C GLY A 41 10.68 10.19 -5.49
N LEU A 42 11.03 8.92 -5.23
CA LEU A 42 10.38 7.79 -5.87
C LEU A 42 8.98 7.55 -5.29
N THR A 43 8.04 7.32 -6.19
CA THR A 43 6.68 6.89 -5.87
C THR A 43 6.50 5.48 -6.39
N PHE A 44 6.08 4.58 -5.52
CA PHE A 44 5.74 3.20 -5.85
C PHE A 44 4.24 3.01 -5.66
N GLU A 45 3.64 2.34 -6.61
CA GLU A 45 2.21 2.02 -6.60
C GLU A 45 2.06 0.50 -6.61
N SER A 46 1.24 -0.04 -5.71
CA SER A 46 0.90 -1.45 -5.77
C SER A 46 0.02 -1.74 -7.00
N PRO A 47 -0.06 -2.99 -7.46
CA PRO A 47 -1.18 -3.45 -8.27
C PRO A 47 -2.50 -3.10 -7.60
N VAL A 48 -3.56 -2.94 -8.40
CA VAL A 48 -4.91 -2.72 -7.88
C VAL A 48 -5.45 -4.02 -7.28
N PHE A 49 -6.05 -3.95 -6.10
CA PHE A 49 -6.62 -5.09 -5.37
C PHE A 49 -8.01 -4.79 -4.86
N GLY A 50 -8.88 -5.79 -4.75
CA GLY A 50 -10.26 -5.48 -4.40
C GLY A 50 -11.08 -6.62 -3.87
N LEU A 51 -12.25 -6.24 -3.36
CA LEU A 51 -13.30 -7.14 -2.93
C LEU A 51 -14.23 -7.40 -4.11
N LYS A 52 -14.49 -8.67 -4.43
CA LYS A 52 -15.49 -9.03 -5.46
C LYS A 52 -16.91 -8.55 -5.08
N ARG A 53 -17.23 -8.47 -3.78
CA ARG A 53 -18.50 -7.94 -3.26
C ARG A 53 -18.37 -6.43 -3.03
N GLY A 54 -19.28 -5.64 -3.59
CA GLY A 54 -19.26 -4.17 -3.55
C GLY A 54 -18.38 -3.49 -4.62
N GLY A 55 -17.55 -4.27 -5.32
CA GLY A 55 -16.71 -3.78 -6.42
C GLY A 55 -15.67 -2.75 -6.02
N TYR A 56 -15.30 -2.71 -4.72
CA TYR A 56 -14.28 -1.80 -4.22
C TYR A 56 -12.88 -2.26 -4.67
N GLN A 57 -12.20 -1.38 -5.40
CA GLN A 57 -10.83 -1.55 -5.84
C GLN A 57 -9.93 -0.54 -5.14
N TRP A 58 -8.80 -1.02 -4.64
CA TRP A 58 -7.87 -0.31 -3.78
C TRP A 58 -6.46 -0.35 -4.35
N GLN A 59 -5.65 0.61 -3.95
CA GLN A 59 -4.23 0.68 -4.28
C GLN A 59 -3.46 1.27 -3.09
N LEU A 60 -2.25 0.75 -2.85
CA LEU A 60 -1.30 1.35 -1.93
C LEU A 60 -0.34 2.22 -2.72
N VAL A 61 -0.08 3.42 -2.23
CA VAL A 61 0.88 4.35 -2.81
C VAL A 61 1.90 4.74 -1.75
N MET A 62 3.17 4.46 -2.05
CA MET A 62 4.30 4.75 -1.18
C MET A 62 5.20 5.80 -1.81
N ASN A 63 5.57 6.82 -1.05
CA ASN A 63 6.54 7.82 -1.46
C ASN A 63 7.79 7.69 -0.60
N LEU A 64 8.93 7.38 -1.21
CA LEU A 64 10.21 7.29 -0.50
C LEU A 64 10.95 8.62 -0.54
N ARG A 65 11.45 9.04 0.62
CA ARG A 65 12.27 10.25 0.81
C ARG A 65 13.40 9.97 1.80
N ASP A 66 14.59 10.51 1.54
CA ASP A 66 15.79 10.29 2.38
C ASP A 66 15.61 10.80 3.81
N VAL A 67 15.55 12.13 3.98
CA VAL A 67 15.79 12.75 5.29
C VAL A 67 14.49 13.10 6.02
N CYS A 68 13.45 13.50 5.27
CA CYS A 68 12.32 14.18 5.87
C CYS A 68 11.24 13.21 6.37
N SER A 69 10.66 12.41 5.45
CA SER A 69 9.49 11.58 5.75
C SER A 69 8.99 10.84 4.50
N SER A 70 9.15 9.53 4.48
CA SER A 70 8.46 8.65 3.53
C SER A 70 7.01 8.45 3.97
N SER A 71 6.11 8.32 3.01
CA SER A 71 4.68 8.16 3.29
C SER A 71 4.10 6.93 2.63
N LEU A 72 3.04 6.41 3.22
CA LEU A 72 2.22 5.34 2.66
C LEU A 72 0.76 5.76 2.77
N SER A 73 -0.01 5.54 1.71
CA SER A 73 -1.43 5.87 1.66
C SER A 73 -2.24 4.76 0.99
N LEU A 74 -3.46 4.57 1.48
CA LEU A 74 -4.47 3.75 0.83
C LEU A 74 -5.37 4.61 -0.06
N GLN A 75 -5.65 4.13 -1.27
CA GLN A 75 -6.51 4.79 -2.25
C GLN A 75 -7.60 3.85 -2.74
N LEU A 76 -8.83 4.35 -2.81
CA LEU A 76 -9.97 3.75 -3.48
C LEU A 76 -9.95 4.16 -4.96
N ILE A 77 -9.69 3.20 -5.85
CA ILE A 77 -9.58 3.42 -7.29
C ILE A 77 -10.95 3.36 -7.97
N SER A 78 -11.79 2.43 -7.54
CA SER A 78 -13.16 2.32 -8.05
C SER A 78 -14.05 1.63 -7.03
N SER A 79 -15.35 1.84 -7.18
CA SER A 79 -16.38 1.25 -6.33
C SER A 79 -17.71 1.23 -7.07
N VAL A 80 -18.56 0.23 -6.78
CA VAL A 80 -19.95 0.20 -7.26
C VAL A 80 -20.87 0.99 -6.31
N SER A 81 -20.44 1.21 -5.06
CA SER A 81 -21.10 2.07 -4.08
C SER A 81 -20.39 3.43 -3.97
N ASN A 82 -21.14 4.51 -3.79
CA ASN A 82 -20.55 5.85 -3.64
C ASN A 82 -19.82 6.04 -2.29
N ARG A 83 -19.97 5.13 -1.32
CA ARG A 83 -19.33 5.21 -0.01
C ARG A 83 -18.75 3.87 0.41
N ALA A 84 -17.51 3.89 0.88
CA ALA A 84 -16.85 2.76 1.54
C ALA A 84 -16.47 3.17 2.97
N CYS A 85 -17.25 2.76 3.96
CA CYS A 85 -16.86 2.86 5.36
C CYS A 85 -16.00 1.64 5.71
N VAL A 86 -14.72 1.87 5.97
CA VAL A 86 -13.75 0.78 6.17
C VAL A 86 -12.92 0.98 7.43
N ALA A 87 -12.68 -0.11 8.16
CA ALA A 87 -11.55 -0.21 9.08
C ALA A 87 -10.34 -0.69 8.29
N TYR A 88 -9.21 0.00 8.40
CA TYR A 88 -7.98 -0.35 7.71
C TYR A 88 -6.81 -0.50 8.68
N ARG A 89 -5.83 -1.29 8.26
CA ARG A 89 -4.50 -1.39 8.86
C ARG A 89 -3.51 -1.68 7.74
N PHE A 90 -2.49 -0.85 7.58
CA PHE A 90 -1.44 -1.12 6.59
C PHE A 90 -0.09 -0.63 7.08
N GLY A 91 0.97 -1.21 6.54
CA GLY A 91 2.30 -0.90 7.02
C GLY A 91 3.38 -1.84 6.52
N ILE A 92 4.62 -1.50 6.84
CA ILE A 92 5.78 -2.36 6.59
C ILE A 92 5.83 -3.43 7.67
N VAL A 93 6.01 -4.69 7.25
CA VAL A 93 6.16 -5.82 8.16
C VAL A 93 7.60 -6.30 8.20
N ASN A 94 8.02 -6.80 9.37
CA ASN A 94 9.32 -7.46 9.54
C ASN A 94 9.29 -8.91 9.05
N LEU A 95 10.38 -9.63 9.26
CA LEU A 95 10.54 -11.01 8.81
C LEU A 95 9.60 -12.00 9.52
N ASP A 96 9.16 -11.67 10.73
CA ASP A 96 8.22 -12.45 11.53
C ASP A 96 6.75 -12.19 11.10
N GLY A 97 6.54 -11.16 10.26
CA GLY A 97 5.22 -10.76 9.77
C GLY A 97 4.51 -9.73 10.66
N ASP A 98 5.19 -9.20 11.67
CA ASP A 98 4.70 -8.14 12.54
C ASP A 98 4.90 -6.77 11.92
N PHE A 99 3.99 -5.85 12.21
CA PHE A 99 4.07 -4.47 11.73
C PHE A 99 5.15 -3.68 12.48
N GLU A 100 6.10 -3.12 11.73
CA GLU A 100 7.13 -2.23 12.28
C GLU A 100 6.77 -0.76 12.14
N TYR A 101 6.14 -0.41 11.01
CA TYR A 101 5.64 0.91 10.72
C TYR A 101 4.23 0.74 10.17
N GLU A 102 3.23 1.22 10.89
CA GLU A 102 1.84 1.05 10.48
C GLU A 102 1.00 2.28 10.68
N ASP A 103 -0.05 2.34 9.87
CA ASP A 103 -1.20 3.19 10.07
C ASP A 103 -2.44 2.30 10.19
N HIS A 104 -3.38 2.72 11.03
CA HIS A 104 -4.65 2.03 11.20
C HIS A 104 -5.73 2.99 11.65
N GLY A 105 -6.96 2.68 11.29
CA GLY A 105 -8.09 3.50 11.67
C GLY A 105 -9.37 3.11 10.96
N GLN A 106 -10.33 4.02 11.00
CA GLN A 106 -11.58 3.92 10.25
C GLN A 106 -11.73 5.15 9.38
N MET A 107 -12.16 4.97 8.14
CA MET A 107 -12.36 6.08 7.21
C MET A 107 -13.50 5.79 6.24
N ASN A 108 -14.22 6.85 5.88
CA ASN A 108 -15.15 6.86 4.76
C ASN A 108 -14.39 7.29 3.50
N PHE A 109 -14.29 6.39 2.53
CA PHE A 109 -13.80 6.71 1.20
C PHE A 109 -14.98 7.02 0.28
N GLU A 110 -14.88 8.13 -0.44
CA GLU A 110 -15.81 8.55 -1.49
C GLU A 110 -15.01 8.64 -2.81
N LEU A 111 -15.63 8.42 -3.97
CA LEU A 111 -14.90 8.48 -5.24
C LEU A 111 -14.33 9.87 -5.54
N ASP A 112 -14.97 10.92 -5.02
CA ASP A 112 -14.49 12.32 -5.15
C ASP A 112 -13.35 12.64 -4.18
N VAL A 113 -13.20 11.84 -3.11
CA VAL A 113 -12.08 11.90 -2.16
C VAL A 113 -11.50 10.49 -2.02
N PRO A 114 -10.91 9.95 -3.10
CA PRO A 114 -10.59 8.53 -3.19
C PRO A 114 -9.42 8.13 -2.30
N ARG A 115 -8.74 9.09 -1.69
CA ARG A 115 -7.43 8.89 -1.07
C ARG A 115 -7.48 9.24 0.40
N GLN A 116 -6.91 8.37 1.22
CA GLN A 116 -6.50 8.73 2.55
C GLN A 116 -5.33 9.72 2.49
N ASN A 117 -5.37 10.75 3.34
CA ASN A 117 -4.23 11.63 3.53
C ASN A 117 -2.96 10.81 3.78
N PRO A 118 -1.84 11.09 3.10
CA PRO A 118 -0.64 10.28 3.25
C PRO A 118 -0.13 10.32 4.68
N THR A 119 -0.02 9.15 5.27
CA THR A 119 0.54 9.01 6.62
C THR A 119 2.05 8.91 6.47
N ILE A 120 2.76 9.82 7.14
CA ILE A 120 4.20 9.75 7.29
C ILE A 120 4.49 8.64 8.31
N LEU A 121 5.12 7.56 7.84
CA LEU A 121 5.32 6.37 8.67
C LEU A 121 6.79 6.11 9.01
N PHE A 122 7.71 6.47 8.13
CA PHE A 122 9.13 6.14 8.27
C PHE A 122 9.99 7.08 7.41
N SER A 123 11.32 7.00 7.53
CA SER A 123 12.28 7.56 6.57
C SER A 123 13.10 6.44 5.92
N TRP A 124 13.71 6.73 4.77
CA TRP A 124 14.58 5.74 4.12
C TRP A 124 15.77 5.36 5.01
N ASN A 125 16.34 6.33 5.72
CA ASN A 125 17.43 6.08 6.67
C ASN A 125 17.02 5.09 7.78
N GLN A 126 15.81 5.23 8.32
CA GLN A 126 15.28 4.29 9.31
C GLN A 126 15.09 2.87 8.74
N LEU A 127 14.72 2.74 7.47
CA LEU A 127 14.65 1.43 6.81
C LEU A 127 16.05 0.81 6.66
N LYS A 128 17.06 1.62 6.30
CA LYS A 128 18.46 1.15 6.20
C LYS A 128 19.02 0.70 7.54
N GLU A 129 18.76 1.42 8.62
CA GLU A 129 19.21 1.06 9.97
C GLU A 129 18.64 -0.29 10.43
N LYS A 130 17.40 -0.60 10.03
CA LYS A 130 16.71 -1.87 10.33
C LYS A 130 16.79 -2.90 9.21
N LYS A 131 17.74 -2.77 8.28
CA LYS A 131 17.80 -3.59 7.05
C LYS A 131 17.70 -5.10 7.32
N GLN A 132 18.46 -5.60 8.29
CA GLN A 132 18.48 -7.03 8.66
C GLN A 132 17.13 -7.54 9.20
N LYS A 133 16.27 -6.64 9.70
CA LYS A 133 14.95 -6.97 10.26
C LYS A 133 13.81 -6.81 9.24
N LEU A 134 14.02 -5.99 8.21
CA LEU A 134 12.95 -5.58 7.29
C LEU A 134 13.09 -6.20 5.89
N PHE A 135 14.31 -6.59 5.49
CA PHE A 135 14.59 -7.05 4.13
C PHE A 135 15.00 -8.51 4.13
N VAL A 136 14.40 -9.29 3.23
CA VAL A 136 14.85 -10.64 2.85
C VAL A 136 15.07 -10.65 1.35
N ASN A 137 16.27 -11.01 0.90
CA ASN A 137 16.62 -11.04 -0.53
C ASN A 137 16.31 -9.71 -1.26
N ASP A 138 16.60 -8.57 -0.63
CA ASP A 138 16.29 -7.23 -1.15
C ASP A 138 14.78 -7.04 -1.45
N GLN A 139 13.94 -7.61 -0.57
CA GLN A 139 12.49 -7.45 -0.64
C GLN A 139 11.97 -6.75 0.60
N LEU A 140 11.19 -5.70 0.39
CA LEU A 140 10.43 -5.01 1.43
C LEU A 140 8.96 -5.44 1.33
N ARG A 141 8.37 -5.84 2.47
CA ARG A 141 6.99 -6.32 2.51
C ARG A 141 6.08 -5.28 3.15
N ILE A 142 4.99 -4.97 2.46
CA ILE A 142 3.93 -4.09 2.92
C ILE A 142 2.67 -4.94 3.05
N LYS A 143 2.07 -4.95 4.22
CA LYS A 143 0.81 -5.64 4.47
C LYS A 143 -0.31 -4.63 4.57
N CYS A 144 -1.48 -4.97 4.04
CA CYS A 144 -2.69 -4.16 4.15
C CYS A 144 -3.89 -5.06 4.45
N GLN A 145 -4.71 -4.61 5.39
CA GLN A 145 -5.92 -5.25 5.85
C GLN A 145 -7.04 -4.21 5.79
N ILE A 146 -8.15 -4.56 5.17
CA ILE A 146 -9.33 -3.70 5.02
C ILE A 146 -10.54 -4.52 5.42
N THR A 147 -11.40 -3.96 6.28
CA THR A 147 -12.68 -4.55 6.67
C THR A 147 -13.79 -3.55 6.39
N LEU A 148 -14.79 -3.97 5.62
CA LEU A 148 -15.98 -3.14 5.36
C LEU A 148 -16.87 -3.11 6.60
N LEU A 149 -17.23 -1.91 7.07
CA LEU A 149 -18.03 -1.70 8.27
C LEU A 149 -19.53 -1.55 7.94
N ASP A 150 -19.86 -0.67 7.00
CA ASP A 150 -21.24 -0.36 6.62
C ASP A 150 -21.58 -0.92 5.23
N TYR A 151 -21.63 -2.25 5.13
CA TYR A 151 -22.16 -2.90 3.94
C TYR A 151 -23.60 -3.33 4.20
N GLU A 152 -24.56 -2.50 3.80
CA GLU A 152 -25.91 -3.01 3.54
C GLU A 152 -25.80 -3.96 2.33
N ASN A 153 -26.26 -5.20 2.50
CA ASN A 153 -26.36 -6.14 1.41
C ASN A 153 -27.30 -5.55 0.36
N VAL A 154 -26.75 -4.92 -0.68
CA VAL A 154 -27.53 -4.60 -1.87
C VAL A 154 -27.78 -5.94 -2.57
N VAL A 155 -28.91 -6.54 -2.22
CA VAL A 155 -29.50 -7.64 -2.99
C VAL A 155 -29.86 -7.03 -4.35
N VAL A 156 -29.09 -7.40 -5.38
CA VAL A 156 -29.50 -7.18 -6.77
C VAL A 156 -30.47 -8.28 -7.16
#